data_AF-A0A6V8LK24-F1
#
_entry.id   AF-A0A6V8LK24-F1
#
_cell.length_a   1.000
_cell.length_b   1.000
_cell.length_c   1.000
_cell.angle_alpha   90.00
_cell.angle_beta   90.00
_cell.angle_gamma   90.00
#
_symmetry.space_group_name_H-M   'P 1'
#
loop_
_entity.id
_entity.type
_entity.pdbx_description
1 polymer ?
#
loop_
_entity_poly.entity_id
_entity_poly.type
_entity_poly.pdbx_seq_one_letter_code
_entity_poly.pdbx_strand_id
1 'polypeptide(L)'
;MRKQLRRLLTAAVGAIVATTALIAPASSASAAYPTCNSWTTLRPSSGYVFHIPSLGRNSGNYLCQLELYDGYNGGGAQSAVFVLQGSLNSCHQAGLTQDGKYGPLTRNAVTWIYRSVGLPDPPEGVGVYTQIAMVFAIKWLGQRQVGGETRTTCLHYLAI
;
A
#
# COMPACT_ATOMS: atom_id res chain seq x y z
N MET A 1 40.08 32.66 76.46
CA MET A 1 38.97 33.51 75.99
C MET A 1 37.68 32.70 75.96
N ARG A 2 36.58 33.30 76.46
CA ARG A 2 35.15 32.88 76.46
C ARG A 2 34.68 32.54 75.02
N LYS A 3 33.66 31.74 74.70
CA LYS A 3 32.53 31.04 75.36
C LYS A 3 31.97 30.05 74.31
N GLN A 4 31.36 28.96 74.76
CA GLN A 4 30.68 27.96 73.92
C GLN A 4 29.43 28.52 73.21
N LEU A 5 29.04 27.95 72.05
CA LEU A 5 27.65 27.52 71.83
C LEU A 5 27.47 26.56 70.64
N ARG A 6 26.65 25.53 70.92
CA ARG A 6 26.17 24.43 70.09
C ARG A 6 25.22 24.91 68.98
N ARG A 7 25.12 24.16 67.87
CA ARG A 7 23.84 23.82 67.22
C ARG A 7 23.97 22.52 66.41
N LEU A 8 23.19 21.54 66.85
CA LEU A 8 22.83 20.28 66.19
C LEU A 8 21.77 20.54 65.09
N LEU A 9 21.46 19.47 64.33
CA LEU A 9 20.30 19.26 63.42
C LEU A 9 20.65 19.59 61.95
N THR A 10 20.41 18.77 60.92
CA THR A 10 19.59 17.56 60.76
C THR A 10 19.99 16.96 59.40
N ALA A 11 20.10 15.63 59.31
CA ALA A 11 20.28 14.92 58.05
C ALA A 11 19.00 15.03 57.19
N ALA A 12 19.11 15.62 56.00
CA ALA A 12 18.11 15.48 54.94
C ALA A 12 18.67 14.52 53.89
N VAL A 13 18.35 13.23 54.03
CA VAL A 13 18.49 12.26 52.94
C VAL A 13 17.38 12.58 51.94
N GLY A 14 17.68 13.47 51.00
CA GLY A 14 16.81 13.72 49.85
C GLY A 14 16.94 12.57 48.87
N ALA A 15 15.92 11.72 48.79
CA ALA A 15 15.78 10.73 47.74
C ALA A 15 15.66 11.45 46.38
N ILE A 16 16.71 11.39 45.57
CA ILE A 16 16.67 11.82 44.17
C ILE A 16 15.82 10.80 43.41
N VAL A 17 14.54 11.09 43.22
CA VAL A 17 13.71 10.37 42.24
C VAL A 17 14.18 10.81 40.87
N ALA A 18 15.09 10.04 40.26
CA ALA A 18 15.45 10.20 38.87
C ALA A 18 14.24 9.78 38.01
N THR A 19 13.39 10.74 37.64
CA THR A 19 12.42 10.56 36.57
C THR A 19 13.18 10.44 35.25
N THR A 20 13.57 9.22 34.90
CA THR A 20 14.00 8.88 33.55
C THR A 20 12.78 8.98 32.63
N ALA A 21 12.58 10.16 32.03
CA ALA A 21 11.68 10.30 30.90
C ALA A 21 12.23 9.41 29.77
N LEU A 22 11.63 8.24 29.58
CA LEU A 22 11.85 7.40 28.41
C LEU A 22 11.42 8.21 27.18
N ILE A 23 12.39 8.77 26.46
CA ILE A 23 12.16 9.34 25.13
C ILE A 23 11.87 8.15 24.22
N ALA A 24 10.59 7.79 24.08
CA ALA A 24 10.19 6.86 23.03
C ALA A 24 10.57 7.49 21.69
N PRO A 25 11.24 6.77 20.78
CA PRO A 25 11.45 7.29 19.43
C PRO A 25 10.07 7.58 18.83
N ALA A 26 9.87 8.79 18.33
CA ALA A 26 8.68 9.11 17.57
C ALA A 26 8.67 8.22 16.32
N SER A 27 7.74 7.26 16.25
CA SER A 27 7.53 6.48 15.05
C SER A 27 7.31 7.43 13.89
N SER A 28 8.09 7.27 12.82
CA SER A 28 7.93 8.07 11.61
C SER A 28 6.52 7.87 11.07
N ALA A 29 5.71 8.93 11.00
CA ALA A 29 4.45 8.88 10.29
C ALA A 29 4.75 8.61 8.81
N SER A 30 4.22 7.52 8.26
CA SER A 30 4.33 7.22 6.83
C SER A 30 3.46 8.22 6.07
N ALA A 31 4.00 8.85 5.03
CA ALA A 31 3.19 9.68 4.14
C ALA A 31 2.18 8.78 3.42
N ALA A 32 0.88 9.13 3.52
CA ALA A 32 -0.17 8.47 2.75
C ALA A 32 0.02 8.77 1.26
N TYR A 33 0.02 7.74 0.42
CA TYR A 33 0.03 7.94 -1.03
C TYR A 33 -1.34 8.48 -1.48
N PRO A 34 -1.41 9.24 -2.58
CA PRO A 34 -2.70 9.70 -3.10
C PRO A 34 -3.48 8.54 -3.73
N THR A 35 -4.81 8.60 -3.75
CA THR A 35 -5.64 7.55 -4.37
C THR A 35 -5.36 7.41 -5.87
N CYS A 36 -5.27 6.18 -6.39
CA CYS A 36 -5.19 5.93 -7.82
C CYS A 36 -6.51 6.34 -8.47
N ASN A 37 -6.47 7.36 -9.32
CA ASN A 37 -7.68 7.93 -9.91
C ASN A 37 -7.82 7.57 -11.41
N SER A 38 -7.02 6.66 -11.95
CA SER A 38 -7.20 6.07 -13.28
C SER A 38 -6.23 4.90 -13.51
N TRP A 39 -5.86 4.64 -14.76
CA TRP A 39 -4.85 3.67 -15.15
C TRP A 39 -3.88 4.24 -16.20
N THR A 40 -2.68 3.66 -16.24
CA THR A 40 -1.67 3.86 -17.26
C THR A 40 -1.64 2.67 -18.18
N THR A 41 -1.43 2.94 -19.47
CA THR A 41 -1.24 1.91 -20.48
C THR A 41 0.24 1.70 -20.77
N LEU A 42 0.74 0.49 -20.54
CA LEU A 42 2.08 0.08 -20.94
C LEU A 42 2.01 -0.72 -22.25
N ARG A 43 2.94 -0.44 -23.16
CA ARG A 43 3.02 -1.05 -24.50
C ARG A 43 4.44 -1.47 -24.82
N PRO A 44 4.92 -2.62 -24.32
CA PRO A 44 6.18 -3.19 -24.76
C PRO A 44 6.25 -3.41 -26.27
N SER A 45 7.48 -3.60 -26.77
CA SER A 45 7.76 -4.03 -28.15
C SER A 45 7.11 -5.36 -28.54
N SER A 46 6.70 -6.18 -27.56
CA SER A 46 5.96 -7.43 -27.76
C SER A 46 4.55 -7.24 -28.35
N GLY A 47 4.03 -6.00 -28.35
CA GLY A 47 2.71 -5.64 -28.86
C GLY A 47 1.56 -5.96 -27.91
N TYR A 48 1.84 -6.45 -26.70
CA TYR A 48 0.85 -6.57 -25.64
C TYR A 48 0.57 -5.20 -25.01
N VAL A 49 -0.69 -5.00 -24.62
CA VAL A 49 -1.17 -3.80 -23.92
C VAL A 49 -1.51 -4.19 -22.49
N PHE A 50 -0.89 -3.52 -21.53
CA PHE A 50 -1.15 -3.71 -20.11
C PHE A 50 -1.78 -2.46 -19.53
N HIS A 51 -2.76 -2.64 -18.64
CA HIS A 51 -3.35 -1.55 -17.88
C HIS A 51 -3.00 -1.72 -16.41
N ILE A 52 -2.45 -0.66 -15.82
CA ILE A 52 -2.02 -0.64 -14.43
C ILE A 52 -2.59 0.62 -13.77
N PRO A 53 -3.26 0.51 -12.61
CA PRO A 53 -3.76 1.67 -11.89
C PRO A 53 -2.68 2.74 -11.66
N SER A 54 -3.06 4.00 -11.78
CA SER A 54 -2.17 5.16 -11.66
C SER A 54 -2.92 6.38 -11.12
N LEU A 55 -2.18 7.41 -10.69
CA LEU A 55 -2.76 8.67 -10.19
C LEU A 55 -3.68 9.37 -11.20
N GLY A 56 -3.41 9.20 -12.49
CA GLY A 56 -4.19 9.79 -13.56
C GLY A 56 -4.04 8.99 -14.84
N ARG A 57 -4.89 9.28 -15.83
CA ARG A 57 -4.96 8.49 -17.06
C ARG A 57 -3.66 8.63 -17.84
N ASN A 58 -2.98 7.50 -18.10
CA ASN A 58 -1.68 7.46 -18.77
C ASN A 58 -0.62 8.38 -18.12
N SER A 59 -0.70 8.62 -16.82
CA SER A 59 0.27 9.49 -16.13
C SER A 59 1.65 8.84 -15.96
N GLY A 60 1.77 7.52 -16.07
CA GLY A 60 2.98 6.78 -15.71
C GLY A 60 3.23 6.73 -14.20
N ASN A 61 2.45 7.46 -13.40
CA ASN A 61 2.64 7.56 -11.96
C ASN A 61 1.78 6.53 -11.23
N TYR A 62 2.42 5.40 -10.90
CA TYR A 62 1.87 4.30 -10.11
C TYR A 62 2.19 4.43 -8.61
N LEU A 63 2.71 5.59 -8.16
CA LEU A 63 2.86 5.91 -6.73
C LEU A 63 1.54 6.49 -6.20
N CYS A 64 0.52 5.64 -6.16
CA CYS A 64 -0.82 5.95 -5.68
C CYS A 64 -1.26 4.95 -4.60
N GLN A 65 -2.54 4.83 -4.26
CA GLN A 65 -3.13 3.75 -3.47
C GLN A 65 -4.58 3.48 -3.84
N LEU A 66 -5.05 2.25 -3.71
CA LEU A 66 -6.48 1.91 -3.71
C LEU A 66 -6.80 1.18 -2.41
N GLU A 67 -7.75 1.68 -1.65
CA GLU A 67 -8.14 1.20 -0.34
C GLU A 67 -9.60 0.77 -0.28
N LEU A 68 -10.02 0.26 0.88
CA LEU A 68 -11.39 -0.20 1.07
C LEU A 68 -12.38 0.96 0.79
N TYR A 69 -13.43 0.65 0.03
CA TYR A 69 -14.46 1.58 -0.43
C TYR A 69 -14.08 2.52 -1.60
N ASP A 70 -12.87 2.40 -2.16
CA ASP A 70 -12.56 3.11 -3.40
C ASP A 70 -13.45 2.63 -4.56
N GLY A 71 -13.84 3.59 -5.41
CA GLY A 71 -14.70 3.34 -6.57
C GLY A 71 -16.20 3.21 -6.26
N TYR A 72 -16.62 3.20 -4.99
CA TYR A 72 -18.05 3.15 -4.63
C TYR A 72 -18.81 4.42 -5.00
N ASN A 73 -18.14 5.57 -4.96
CA ASN A 73 -18.67 6.87 -5.38
C ASN A 73 -18.48 7.14 -6.88
N GLY A 74 -18.02 6.14 -7.64
CA GLY A 74 -17.68 6.27 -9.04
C GLY A 74 -16.39 7.04 -9.30
N GLY A 75 -16.31 7.70 -10.45
CA GLY A 75 -15.16 8.53 -10.84
C GLY A 75 -13.93 7.72 -11.25
N GLY A 76 -12.76 8.34 -11.11
CA GLY A 76 -11.52 7.79 -11.61
C GLY A 76 -11.03 6.54 -10.84
N ALA A 77 -11.21 6.53 -9.52
CA ALA A 77 -10.93 5.38 -8.67
C ALA A 77 -11.69 4.11 -9.12
N GLN A 78 -12.94 4.24 -9.58
CA GLN A 78 -13.70 3.10 -10.08
C GLN A 78 -12.98 2.41 -11.24
N SER A 79 -12.41 3.18 -12.15
CA SER A 79 -11.70 2.61 -13.31
C SER A 79 -10.36 1.98 -12.92
N ALA A 80 -9.67 2.57 -11.95
CA ALA A 80 -8.44 2.02 -11.38
C ALA A 80 -8.71 0.65 -10.76
N VAL A 81 -9.75 0.53 -9.93
CA VAL A 81 -10.15 -0.75 -9.32
C VAL A 81 -10.58 -1.77 -10.39
N PHE A 82 -11.31 -1.33 -11.41
CA PHE A 82 -11.79 -2.23 -12.48
C PHE A 82 -10.63 -2.91 -13.22
N VAL A 83 -9.55 -2.16 -13.51
CA VAL A 83 -8.33 -2.70 -14.13
C VAL A 83 -7.60 -3.66 -13.20
N LEU A 84 -7.50 -3.33 -11.91
CA LEU A 84 -6.91 -4.21 -10.90
C LEU A 84 -7.66 -5.54 -10.83
N GLN A 85 -8.99 -5.51 -10.66
CA GLN A 85 -9.83 -6.70 -10.59
C GLN A 85 -9.71 -7.57 -11.84
N GLY A 86 -9.64 -6.97 -13.04
CA GLY A 86 -9.42 -7.72 -14.28
C GLY A 86 -8.10 -8.51 -14.27
N SER A 87 -7.03 -7.90 -13.75
CA SER A 87 -5.73 -8.58 -13.59
C SER A 87 -5.77 -9.66 -12.51
N LEU A 88 -6.40 -9.39 -11.36
CA LEU A 88 -6.57 -10.37 -10.28
C LEU A 88 -7.35 -11.60 -10.75
N ASN A 89 -8.43 -11.40 -11.49
CA ASN A 89 -9.22 -12.50 -12.03
C ASN A 89 -8.47 -13.30 -13.08
N SER A 90 -7.84 -12.62 -14.03
CA SER A 90 -7.22 -13.30 -15.18
C SER A 90 -5.89 -13.97 -14.82
N CYS A 91 -5.09 -13.34 -13.94
CA CYS A 91 -3.73 -13.79 -13.66
C CYS A 91 -3.57 -14.50 -12.31
N HIS A 92 -4.54 -14.36 -11.41
CA HIS A 92 -4.50 -14.95 -10.06
C HIS A 92 -5.77 -15.73 -9.72
N GLN A 93 -6.69 -15.90 -10.68
CA GLN A 93 -7.92 -16.68 -10.52
C GLN A 93 -8.77 -16.24 -9.30
N ALA A 94 -8.78 -14.94 -9.00
CA ALA A 94 -9.35 -14.41 -7.76
C ALA A 94 -10.89 -14.53 -7.65
N GLY A 95 -11.60 -14.82 -8.74
CA GLY A 95 -13.05 -15.05 -8.73
C GLY A 95 -13.88 -13.83 -8.29
N LEU A 96 -13.36 -12.62 -8.49
CA LEU A 96 -14.00 -11.37 -8.10
C LEU A 96 -15.05 -10.94 -9.13
N THR A 97 -16.08 -10.25 -8.68
CA THR A 97 -16.87 -9.39 -9.57
C THR A 97 -15.99 -8.22 -10.02
N GLN A 98 -15.86 -8.01 -11.33
CA GLN A 98 -15.14 -6.86 -11.89
C GLN A 98 -16.07 -5.65 -11.98
N ASP A 99 -16.34 -5.00 -10.85
CA ASP A 99 -17.32 -3.92 -10.69
C ASP A 99 -16.69 -2.53 -10.47
N GLY A 100 -15.36 -2.46 -10.38
CA GLY A 100 -14.66 -1.23 -10.06
C GLY A 100 -14.84 -0.77 -8.62
N LYS A 101 -15.26 -1.64 -7.71
CA LYS A 101 -15.44 -1.33 -6.28
C LYS A 101 -14.43 -2.10 -5.43
N TYR A 102 -13.61 -1.38 -4.69
CA TYR A 102 -12.59 -1.99 -3.85
C TYR A 102 -13.24 -2.47 -2.55
N GLY A 103 -13.92 -3.61 -2.62
CA GLY A 103 -14.57 -4.25 -1.48
C GLY A 103 -13.66 -5.21 -0.71
N PRO A 104 -14.18 -5.84 0.35
CA PRO A 104 -13.45 -6.81 1.15
C PRO A 104 -12.85 -7.98 0.36
N LEU A 105 -13.52 -8.45 -0.69
CA LEU A 105 -13.02 -9.52 -1.55
C LEU A 105 -11.79 -9.09 -2.36
N THR A 106 -11.83 -7.88 -2.95
CA THR A 106 -10.68 -7.30 -3.66
C THR A 106 -9.49 -7.15 -2.70
N ARG A 107 -9.73 -6.63 -1.49
CA ARG A 107 -8.71 -6.55 -0.43
C ARG A 107 -8.10 -7.91 -0.13
N ASN A 108 -8.93 -8.93 0.09
CA ASN A 108 -8.46 -10.28 0.43
C ASN A 108 -7.61 -10.90 -0.68
N ALA A 109 -7.97 -10.69 -1.95
CA ALA A 109 -7.19 -11.15 -3.09
C ALA A 109 -5.80 -10.48 -3.12
N VAL A 110 -5.74 -9.16 -2.90
CA VAL A 110 -4.46 -8.43 -2.81
C VAL A 110 -3.63 -8.92 -1.61
N THR A 111 -4.24 -9.09 -0.44
CA THR A 111 -3.56 -9.62 0.76
C THR A 111 -3.03 -11.04 0.54
N TRP A 112 -3.77 -11.90 -0.16
CA TRP A 112 -3.28 -13.23 -0.52
C TRP A 112 -2.00 -13.15 -1.38
N ILE A 113 -1.95 -12.21 -2.33
CA ILE A 113 -0.75 -11.99 -3.14
C ILE A 113 0.42 -11.52 -2.26
N TYR A 114 0.22 -10.53 -1.37
CA TYR A 114 1.25 -10.10 -0.39
C TYR A 114 1.88 -11.30 0.31
N ARG A 115 1.04 -12.15 0.89
CA ARG A 115 1.46 -13.36 1.61
C ARG A 115 2.18 -14.35 0.71
N SER A 116 1.71 -14.55 -0.52
CA SER A 116 2.30 -15.48 -1.48
C SER A 116 3.73 -15.11 -1.90
N VAL A 117 4.08 -13.82 -1.86
CA VAL A 117 5.42 -13.31 -2.19
C VAL A 117 6.26 -13.00 -0.94
N GLY A 118 5.81 -13.41 0.25
CA GLY A 118 6.55 -13.24 1.50
C GLY A 118 6.61 -11.80 2.02
N LEU A 119 5.74 -10.92 1.54
CA LEU A 119 5.60 -9.57 2.10
C LEU A 119 4.76 -9.64 3.38
N PRO A 120 5.05 -8.78 4.38
CA PRO A 120 4.19 -8.66 5.54
C PRO A 120 2.78 -8.23 5.11
N ASP A 121 1.78 -8.61 5.90
CA ASP A 121 0.43 -8.10 5.70
C ASP A 121 0.47 -6.57 5.65
N PRO A 122 -0.26 -5.94 4.71
CA PRO A 122 -0.34 -4.49 4.69
C PRO A 122 -0.89 -4.01 6.05
N PRO A 123 -0.40 -2.86 6.57
CA PRO A 123 -0.78 -2.38 7.89
C PRO A 123 -2.30 -2.38 8.08
N GLU A 124 -2.75 -2.69 9.30
CA GLU A 124 -4.17 -2.87 9.59
C GLU A 124 -4.99 -1.62 9.23
N GLY A 125 -6.14 -1.82 8.57
CA GLY A 125 -6.96 -0.75 8.00
C GLY A 125 -6.56 -0.31 6.59
N VAL A 126 -5.37 -0.70 6.12
CA VAL A 126 -4.79 -0.25 4.86
C VAL A 126 -4.96 -1.39 3.86
N GLY A 127 -6.18 -1.55 3.35
CA GLY A 127 -6.49 -2.50 2.26
C GLY A 127 -5.85 -2.07 0.94
N VAL A 128 -4.57 -1.71 0.94
CA VAL A 128 -3.93 -0.92 -0.11
C VAL A 128 -3.32 -1.80 -1.17
N TYR A 129 -3.96 -1.77 -2.33
CA TYR A 129 -3.24 -1.90 -3.58
C TYR A 129 -2.39 -0.63 -3.70
N THR A 130 -1.10 -0.76 -4.01
CA THR A 130 -0.08 0.31 -4.12
C THR A 130 0.69 0.66 -2.83
N GLN A 131 1.31 -0.35 -2.23
CA GLN A 131 2.71 -0.16 -1.87
C GLN A 131 3.52 -0.49 -3.13
N ILE A 132 4.65 0.19 -3.39
CA ILE A 132 5.54 -0.08 -4.54
C ILE A 132 5.68 -1.59 -4.81
N ALA A 133 5.77 -2.38 -3.74
CA ALA A 133 5.82 -3.83 -3.78
C ALA A 133 4.67 -4.52 -4.58
N MET A 134 3.43 -4.03 -4.52
CA MET A 134 2.29 -4.66 -5.20
C MET A 134 2.27 -4.46 -6.71
N VAL A 135 2.73 -3.30 -7.19
CA VAL A 135 2.87 -3.08 -8.64
C VAL A 135 3.82 -4.13 -9.22
N PHE A 136 4.86 -4.51 -8.47
CA PHE A 136 5.83 -5.52 -8.87
C PHE A 136 5.39 -6.97 -8.59
N ALA A 137 4.66 -7.22 -7.50
CA ALA A 137 4.22 -8.56 -7.11
C ALA A 137 3.04 -9.08 -7.95
N ILE A 138 2.12 -8.19 -8.35
CA ILE A 138 0.97 -8.56 -9.16
C ILE A 138 1.44 -8.85 -10.60
N LYS A 139 1.03 -10.02 -11.11
CA LYS A 139 0.99 -10.26 -12.55
C LYS A 139 -0.16 -9.49 -13.18
N TRP A 140 0.16 -8.68 -14.17
CA TRP A 140 -0.77 -7.81 -14.91
C TRP A 140 -1.25 -8.49 -16.18
N LEU A 141 -2.54 -8.34 -16.46
CA LEU A 141 -3.14 -8.84 -17.69
C LEU A 141 -2.67 -8.01 -18.89
N GLY A 142 -1.94 -8.64 -19.79
CA GLY A 142 -1.59 -8.10 -21.10
C GLY A 142 -2.50 -8.66 -22.17
N GLN A 143 -3.00 -7.82 -23.08
CA GLN A 143 -3.84 -8.24 -24.20
C GLN A 143 -3.26 -7.77 -25.54
N ARG A 144 -3.40 -8.60 -26.57
CA ARG A 144 -2.99 -8.27 -27.94
C ARG A 144 -3.98 -8.85 -28.95
N GLN A 145 -4.33 -8.08 -29.98
CA GLN A 145 -5.10 -8.57 -31.13
C GLN A 145 -4.15 -9.19 -32.16
N VAL A 146 -4.42 -10.42 -32.58
CA VAL A 146 -3.68 -11.11 -33.66
C VAL A 146 -4.70 -11.79 -34.57
N GLY A 147 -4.84 -11.29 -35.80
CA GLY A 147 -5.77 -11.88 -36.77
C GLY A 147 -7.25 -11.88 -36.32
N GLY A 148 -7.66 -10.92 -35.49
CA GLY A 148 -9.01 -10.86 -34.92
C GLY A 148 -9.21 -11.64 -33.62
N GLU A 149 -8.21 -12.39 -33.16
CA GLU A 149 -8.23 -13.10 -31.89
C GLU A 149 -7.54 -12.30 -30.78
N THR A 150 -8.13 -12.30 -29.58
CA THR A 150 -7.50 -11.70 -28.39
C THR A 150 -6.58 -12.72 -27.73
N ARG A 151 -5.27 -12.46 -27.77
CA ARG A 151 -4.27 -13.20 -27.00
C ARG A 151 -4.04 -12.51 -25.67
N THR A 152 -3.95 -13.30 -24.60
CA THR A 152 -3.71 -12.83 -23.24
C THR A 152 -2.38 -13.34 -22.69
N THR A 153 -1.77 -12.57 -21.81
CA THR A 153 -0.58 -12.96 -21.05
C THR A 153 -0.62 -12.34 -19.65
N CYS A 154 0.18 -12.87 -18.73
CA CYS A 154 0.26 -12.42 -17.35
C CYS A 154 1.72 -12.19 -16.97
N LEU A 155 2.13 -10.93 -16.86
CA LEU A 155 3.52 -10.55 -16.60
C LEU A 155 3.64 -9.67 -15.37
N HIS A 156 4.74 -9.81 -14.62
CA HIS A 156 5.12 -8.85 -13.58
C HIS A 156 5.53 -7.54 -14.23
N TYR A 157 5.38 -6.40 -13.53
CA TYR A 157 5.74 -5.08 -14.06
C TYR A 157 7.16 -5.01 -14.63
N LEU A 158 8.15 -5.64 -13.99
CA LEU A 158 9.55 -5.67 -14.46
C LEU A 158 9.76 -6.42 -15.78
N ALA A 159 8.77 -7.20 -16.21
CA ALA A 159 8.77 -7.97 -17.44
C ALA A 159 7.83 -7.38 -18.52
N ILE A 160 7.18 -6.25 -18.23
CA ILE A 160 6.37 -5.46 -19.17
C ILE A 160 7.26 -4.42 -19.84
#